data_AF-A0A8H2XZX9-F1
#
_entry.id   AF-A0A8H2XZX9-F1
#
_cell.length_a   1.000
_cell.length_b   1.000
_cell.length_c   1.000
_cell.angle_alpha   90.00
_cell.angle_beta   90.00
_cell.angle_gamma   90.00
#
_symmetry.space_group_name_H-M   'P 1'
#
loop_
_entity.id
_entity.type
_entity.pdbx_description
1 polymer ?
#
loop_
_entity_poly.entity_id
_entity_poly.type
_entity_poly.pdbx_seq_one_letter_code
_entity_poly.pdbx_strand_id
1 'polypeptide(L)'
;MAQFIESLCSSIPPSVLSAQTLSEARFAYTINEYQLHRVDCFFMTPSSRDSGLMKNRLKDSQVVVWTVSLGLRLFQASNRDLDGAATEGPTNINVINQLEQKILSTLNGNTSLKGMADHLMAQLELAFIGFVTSGCALGYHLLRRARPGFLRLAATDPGLMVERSNGHLFVSFPRILNIVQQELSYFILYDLATAFALGLPPLLDYDYDHNGECSPSFQSFQFVHGAPAIFVEILSQVNSWRAGATVTLDDWWVLEGRAMAWQAQSLEAQGGDLKGNAARLTVQESWRHITLVYIYMGVCGVSSHDPRVQEATTQILRLGESIIGEAVSMHMLAHYVVVGMAGVGAQHEYQRSAIRRKLLSKAFRGKRAWLFRGPEFSRVLDHLWQGAGAGGAPVTWDDYVWSRCAVLPI
;
A
#
# COMPACT_ATOMS: atom_id res chain seq x y z
N MET A 1 -33.64 -14.97 -0.15
CA MET A 1 -32.57 -14.23 -0.87
C MET A 1 -33.12 -12.89 -1.41
N ALA A 2 -34.27 -12.88 -2.10
CA ALA A 2 -34.99 -11.64 -2.49
C ALA A 2 -35.29 -10.64 -1.34
N GLN A 3 -35.85 -11.07 -0.20
CA GLN A 3 -36.15 -10.17 0.95
C GLN A 3 -34.89 -9.58 1.62
N PHE A 4 -33.78 -10.31 1.62
CA PHE A 4 -32.50 -9.82 2.13
C PHE A 4 -31.94 -8.70 1.23
N ILE A 5 -32.16 -8.83 -0.07
CA ILE A 5 -31.68 -7.88 -1.08
C ILE A 5 -32.54 -6.62 -1.12
N GLU A 6 -33.84 -6.74 -0.88
CA GLU A 6 -34.74 -5.60 -0.73
C GLU A 6 -34.39 -4.76 0.52
N SER A 7 -34.01 -5.43 1.62
CA SER A 7 -33.42 -4.79 2.80
C SER A 7 -32.02 -4.21 2.54
N LEU A 8 -31.24 -4.79 1.64
CA LEU A 8 -29.91 -4.30 1.26
C LEU A 8 -30.01 -3.04 0.39
N CYS A 9 -30.94 -2.99 -0.57
CA CYS A 9 -31.11 -1.86 -1.50
C CYS A 9 -31.69 -0.62 -0.81
N SER A 10 -32.59 -0.81 0.14
CA SER A 10 -33.15 0.27 0.98
C SER A 10 -32.13 0.88 1.94
N SER A 11 -31.01 0.20 2.17
CA SER A 11 -29.97 0.64 3.10
C SER A 11 -28.83 1.42 2.46
N ILE A 12 -28.70 1.41 1.13
CA ILE A 12 -27.68 2.18 0.41
C ILE A 12 -28.18 3.64 0.32
N PRO A 13 -27.38 4.65 0.71
CA PRO A 13 -27.81 6.04 0.58
C PRO A 13 -28.20 6.32 -0.89
N PRO A 14 -29.28 7.08 -1.15
CA PRO A 14 -29.66 7.48 -2.51
C PRO A 14 -28.52 8.19 -3.27
N SER A 15 -27.57 8.78 -2.54
CA SER A 15 -26.37 9.42 -3.08
C SER A 15 -25.33 8.43 -3.63
N VAL A 16 -25.32 7.17 -3.20
CA VAL A 16 -24.32 6.15 -3.57
C VAL A 16 -24.81 5.26 -4.71
N LEU A 17 -26.11 4.90 -4.75
CA LEU A 17 -26.79 4.21 -5.85
C LEU A 17 -28.28 4.59 -5.87
N SER A 18 -28.84 4.89 -7.05
CA SER A 18 -30.28 5.08 -7.19
C SER A 18 -31.01 3.75 -7.00
N ALA A 19 -32.10 3.78 -6.21
CA ALA A 19 -32.77 2.62 -5.62
C ALA A 19 -33.47 1.64 -6.60
N GLN A 20 -33.21 1.71 -7.90
CA GLN A 20 -34.09 1.09 -8.90
C GLN A 20 -33.45 0.03 -9.78
N THR A 21 -32.29 -0.54 -9.42
CA THR A 21 -31.71 -1.63 -10.23
C THR A 21 -30.83 -2.57 -9.42
N LEU A 22 -31.41 -3.53 -8.71
CA LEU A 22 -30.66 -4.58 -8.05
C LEU A 22 -31.41 -5.92 -8.13
N SER A 23 -31.03 -6.73 -9.12
CA SER A 23 -31.20 -8.17 -9.07
C SER A 23 -29.93 -8.81 -8.49
N GLU A 24 -30.03 -10.01 -7.93
CA GLU A 24 -28.90 -10.85 -7.49
C GLU A 24 -27.78 -10.94 -8.52
N ALA A 25 -28.15 -11.06 -9.80
CA ALA A 25 -27.24 -11.08 -10.92
C ALA A 25 -26.43 -9.79 -11.05
N ARG A 26 -27.03 -8.62 -10.76
CA ARG A 26 -26.35 -7.33 -10.83
C ARG A 26 -25.38 -7.13 -9.67
N PHE A 27 -25.69 -7.63 -8.47
CA PHE A 27 -24.77 -7.61 -7.33
C PHE A 27 -23.56 -8.54 -7.56
N ALA A 28 -23.81 -9.77 -8.02
CA ALA A 28 -22.75 -10.69 -8.41
C ALA A 28 -21.87 -10.10 -9.53
N TYR A 29 -22.50 -9.42 -10.50
CA TYR A 29 -21.81 -8.69 -11.57
C TYR A 29 -20.98 -7.53 -11.02
N THR A 30 -21.53 -6.65 -10.18
CA THR A 30 -20.80 -5.53 -9.53
C THR A 30 -19.58 -6.02 -8.76
N ILE A 31 -19.71 -7.12 -8.00
CA ILE A 31 -18.58 -7.72 -7.29
C ILE A 31 -17.57 -8.25 -8.29
N ASN A 32 -18.01 -8.98 -9.31
CA ASN A 32 -17.10 -9.54 -10.30
C ASN A 32 -16.34 -8.42 -11.05
N GLU A 33 -17.01 -7.35 -11.44
CA GLU A 33 -16.40 -6.17 -12.07
C GLU A 33 -15.40 -5.46 -11.15
N TYR A 34 -15.77 -5.24 -9.89
CA TYR A 34 -14.86 -4.65 -8.91
C TYR A 34 -13.63 -5.53 -8.67
N GLN A 35 -13.83 -6.85 -8.59
CA GLN A 35 -12.76 -7.83 -8.47
C GLN A 35 -11.90 -7.85 -9.73
N LEU A 36 -12.47 -7.83 -10.94
CA LEU A 36 -11.71 -7.74 -12.19
C LEU A 36 -10.83 -6.49 -12.21
N HIS A 37 -11.38 -5.33 -11.83
CA HIS A 37 -10.61 -4.10 -11.73
C HIS A 37 -9.45 -4.15 -10.71
N ARG A 38 -9.54 -5.01 -9.67
CA ARG A 38 -8.49 -5.16 -8.65
C ARG A 38 -7.53 -6.32 -8.91
N VAL A 39 -8.03 -7.44 -9.41
CA VAL A 39 -7.26 -8.66 -9.72
C VAL A 39 -6.26 -8.38 -10.83
N ASP A 40 -6.63 -7.58 -11.84
CA ASP A 40 -5.70 -7.11 -12.86
C ASP A 40 -4.55 -6.25 -12.31
N CYS A 41 -4.70 -5.78 -11.07
CA CYS A 41 -3.69 -5.00 -10.35
C CYS A 41 -2.93 -5.82 -9.30
N PHE A 42 -3.24 -7.10 -9.10
CA PHE A 42 -2.52 -7.92 -8.13
C PHE A 42 -1.22 -8.43 -8.72
N PHE A 43 -0.17 -8.34 -7.91
CA PHE A 43 1.12 -8.90 -8.28
C PHE A 43 1.04 -10.40 -8.46
N MET A 44 0.23 -11.14 -7.67
CA MET A 44 -0.05 -12.57 -7.85
C MET A 44 -1.55 -12.86 -7.82
N THR A 45 -1.97 -13.82 -8.64
CA THR A 45 -3.36 -14.26 -8.66
C THR A 45 -3.73 -14.79 -7.27
N PRO A 46 -4.79 -14.27 -6.63
CA PRO A 46 -5.17 -14.68 -5.30
C PRO A 46 -5.62 -16.15 -5.33
N SER A 47 -5.37 -16.88 -4.23
CA SER A 47 -5.79 -18.28 -4.15
C SER A 47 -7.32 -18.41 -4.22
N SER A 48 -7.81 -19.59 -4.60
CA SER A 48 -9.26 -19.88 -4.59
C SER A 48 -9.87 -19.69 -3.20
N ARG A 49 -9.10 -19.96 -2.13
CA ARG A 49 -9.47 -19.74 -0.74
C ARG A 49 -9.66 -18.26 -0.43
N ASP A 50 -8.71 -17.41 -0.82
CA ASP A 50 -8.79 -15.97 -0.56
C ASP A 50 -9.96 -15.32 -1.31
N SER A 51 -10.17 -15.73 -2.57
CA SER A 51 -11.32 -15.32 -3.36
C SER A 51 -12.64 -15.74 -2.71
N GLY A 52 -12.70 -16.96 -2.15
CA GLY A 52 -13.86 -17.47 -1.41
C GLY A 52 -14.17 -16.67 -0.15
N LEU A 53 -13.16 -16.32 0.66
CA LEU A 53 -13.31 -15.52 1.87
C LEU A 53 -13.86 -14.12 1.57
N MET A 54 -13.33 -13.46 0.53
CA MET A 54 -13.80 -12.13 0.14
C MET A 54 -15.26 -12.16 -0.36
N LYS A 55 -15.62 -13.19 -1.14
CA LYS A 55 -17.01 -13.41 -1.58
C LYS A 55 -17.96 -13.65 -0.41
N ASN A 56 -17.54 -14.41 0.59
CA ASN A 56 -18.38 -14.67 1.78
C ASN A 56 -18.57 -13.40 2.63
N ARG A 57 -17.52 -12.61 2.86
CA ARG A 57 -17.67 -11.32 3.58
C ARG A 57 -18.61 -10.37 2.85
N LEU A 58 -18.56 -10.31 1.53
CA LEU A 58 -19.45 -9.47 0.74
C LEU A 58 -20.92 -9.89 0.83
N LYS A 59 -21.21 -11.18 1.03
CA LYS A 59 -22.59 -11.65 1.27
C LYS A 59 -23.10 -11.26 2.65
N ASP A 60 -22.21 -11.26 3.64
CA ASP A 60 -22.59 -11.18 5.04
C ASP A 60 -22.48 -9.76 5.63
N SER A 61 -21.75 -8.85 4.98
CA SER A 61 -21.39 -7.55 5.55
C SER A 61 -21.85 -6.36 4.72
N GLN A 62 -22.83 -5.64 5.26
CA GLN A 62 -23.43 -4.47 4.62
C GLN A 62 -22.43 -3.30 4.45
N VAL A 63 -21.55 -3.07 5.44
CA VAL A 63 -20.55 -1.98 5.38
C VAL A 63 -19.49 -2.24 4.30
N VAL A 64 -19.11 -3.50 4.10
CA VAL A 64 -18.16 -3.90 3.04
C VAL A 64 -18.82 -3.72 1.68
N VAL A 65 -20.09 -4.09 1.53
CA VAL A 65 -20.86 -3.90 0.29
C VAL A 65 -20.93 -2.43 -0.12
N TRP A 66 -21.23 -1.52 0.83
CA TRP A 66 -21.29 -0.09 0.53
C TRP A 66 -19.95 0.43 0.01
N THR A 67 -18.86 0.02 0.65
CA THR A 67 -17.51 0.47 0.31
C THR A 67 -17.06 -0.06 -1.05
N VAL A 68 -17.29 -1.34 -1.34
CA VAL A 68 -16.97 -1.95 -2.64
C VAL A 68 -17.80 -1.32 -3.78
N SER A 69 -19.07 -1.04 -3.51
CA SER A 69 -19.97 -0.39 -4.46
C SER A 69 -19.54 1.04 -4.77
N LEU A 70 -19.12 1.81 -3.75
CA LEU A 70 -18.52 3.13 -3.93
C LEU A 70 -17.23 3.03 -4.75
N GLY A 71 -16.35 2.10 -4.40
CA GLY A 71 -15.10 1.85 -5.12
C GLY A 71 -15.35 1.61 -6.60
N LEU A 72 -16.27 0.69 -6.95
CA LEU A 72 -16.63 0.43 -8.35
C LEU A 72 -17.10 1.69 -9.08
N ARG A 73 -18.01 2.47 -8.46
CA ARG A 73 -18.55 3.68 -9.08
C ARG A 73 -17.45 4.71 -9.37
N LEU A 74 -16.60 4.97 -8.39
CA LEU A 74 -15.48 5.91 -8.54
C LEU A 74 -14.48 5.41 -9.58
N PHE A 75 -14.26 4.09 -9.61
CA PHE A 75 -13.37 3.45 -10.57
C PHE A 75 -13.85 3.55 -12.00
N GLN A 76 -15.16 3.38 -12.23
CA GLN A 76 -15.80 3.56 -13.52
C GLN A 76 -15.78 5.03 -13.97
N ALA A 77 -16.03 5.98 -13.07
CA ALA A 77 -15.95 7.41 -13.37
C ALA A 77 -14.52 7.81 -13.78
N SER A 78 -13.52 7.44 -12.98
CA SER A 78 -12.11 7.73 -13.27
C SER A 78 -11.60 7.09 -14.57
N ASN A 79 -12.10 5.91 -14.95
CA ASN A 79 -11.71 5.28 -16.21
C ASN A 79 -12.29 6.01 -17.44
N ARG A 80 -13.44 6.67 -17.32
CA ARG A 80 -14.04 7.50 -18.38
C ARG A 80 -13.30 8.82 -18.55
N ASP A 81 -12.86 9.43 -17.45
CA ASP A 81 -12.11 10.71 -17.46
C ASP A 81 -10.70 10.57 -18.08
N LEU A 82 -10.13 9.37 -18.11
CA LEU A 82 -8.86 9.11 -18.82
C LEU A 82 -8.96 9.29 -20.34
N ASP A 83 -10.18 9.30 -20.89
CA ASP A 83 -10.48 9.47 -22.32
C ASP A 83 -10.97 10.88 -22.71
N GLY A 84 -11.16 11.79 -21.74
CA GLY A 84 -11.41 13.21 -22.01
C GLY A 84 -12.34 13.89 -21.00
N ALA A 85 -11.91 15.10 -20.55
CA ALA A 85 -12.53 16.03 -19.59
C ALA A 85 -12.30 15.69 -18.09
N ALA A 86 -11.40 16.46 -17.46
CA ALA A 86 -11.09 16.37 -16.04
C ALA A 86 -12.06 17.24 -15.22
N THR A 87 -12.96 16.62 -14.45
CA THR A 87 -13.90 17.39 -13.61
C THR A 87 -14.34 16.67 -12.34
N GLU A 88 -13.45 16.09 -11.50
CA GLU A 88 -13.96 15.37 -10.31
C GLU A 88 -13.00 15.27 -9.10
N GLY A 89 -12.73 16.42 -8.45
CA GLY A 89 -12.03 16.49 -7.17
C GLY A 89 -12.96 16.60 -5.94
N PRO A 90 -13.77 17.66 -5.82
CA PRO A 90 -14.54 17.93 -4.59
C PRO A 90 -15.74 16.99 -4.38
N THR A 91 -16.34 16.47 -5.45
CA THR A 91 -17.49 15.57 -5.37
C THR A 91 -17.12 14.22 -4.74
N ASN A 92 -15.94 13.69 -5.06
CA ASN A 92 -15.48 12.38 -4.58
C ASN A 92 -15.16 12.38 -3.08
N ILE A 93 -14.51 13.45 -2.60
CA ILE A 93 -14.18 13.63 -1.18
C ILE A 93 -15.46 13.66 -0.34
N ASN A 94 -16.48 14.40 -0.77
CA ASN A 94 -17.74 14.50 -0.03
C ASN A 94 -18.46 13.14 0.08
N VAL A 95 -18.49 12.35 -1.00
CA VAL A 95 -19.12 11.02 -0.98
C VAL A 95 -18.36 10.05 -0.07
N ILE A 96 -17.02 10.08 -0.12
CA ILE A 96 -16.16 9.27 0.76
C ILE A 96 -16.40 9.63 2.23
N ASN A 97 -16.41 10.91 2.57
CA ASN A 97 -16.64 11.38 3.94
C ASN A 97 -18.06 11.02 4.44
N GLN A 98 -19.09 11.13 3.59
CA GLN A 98 -20.45 10.71 3.94
C GLN A 98 -20.52 9.21 4.27
N LEU A 99 -19.87 8.38 3.44
CA LEU A 99 -19.83 6.94 3.69
C LEU A 99 -19.05 6.62 4.97
N GLU A 100 -17.94 7.30 5.22
CA GLU A 100 -17.17 7.13 6.46
C GLU A 100 -18.02 7.39 7.71
N GLN A 101 -18.71 8.53 7.76
CA GLN A 101 -19.58 8.88 8.89
C GLN A 101 -20.67 7.82 9.10
N LYS A 102 -21.20 7.27 8.00
CA LYS A 102 -22.18 6.19 8.07
C LYS A 102 -21.58 4.90 8.65
N ILE A 103 -20.39 4.48 8.21
CA ILE A 103 -19.68 3.30 8.76
C ILE A 103 -19.42 3.49 10.26
N LEU A 104 -19.07 4.69 10.69
CA LEU A 104 -18.85 4.97 12.11
C LEU A 104 -20.14 4.94 12.93
N SER A 105 -21.26 5.38 12.35
CA SER A 105 -22.56 5.30 13.02
C SER A 105 -23.03 3.86 13.24
N THR A 106 -22.69 2.93 12.35
CA THR A 106 -23.05 1.50 12.50
C THR A 106 -22.20 0.76 13.52
N LEU A 107 -20.97 1.22 13.77
CA LEU A 107 -20.05 0.60 14.72
C LEU A 107 -20.60 0.63 16.16
N ASN A 108 -21.35 1.66 16.52
CA ASN A 108 -21.87 1.85 17.88
C ASN A 108 -22.90 0.79 18.31
N GLY A 109 -23.43 -0.01 17.37
CA GLY A 109 -24.44 -1.03 17.65
C GLY A 109 -23.92 -2.48 17.63
N ASN A 110 -22.68 -2.74 17.18
CA ASN A 110 -22.24 -4.09 16.86
C ASN A 110 -20.96 -4.47 17.61
N THR A 111 -21.09 -5.32 18.64
CA THR A 111 -19.97 -5.73 19.52
C THR A 111 -19.33 -7.06 19.13
N SER A 112 -19.83 -7.73 18.09
CA SER A 112 -19.30 -9.03 17.67
C SER A 112 -17.90 -8.90 17.04
N LEU A 113 -17.05 -9.91 17.25
CA LEU A 113 -15.70 -9.98 16.67
C LEU A 113 -15.74 -9.87 15.13
N LYS A 114 -16.64 -10.62 14.48
CA LYS A 114 -16.88 -10.55 13.04
C LYS A 114 -17.28 -9.14 12.61
N GLY A 115 -18.19 -8.50 13.36
CA GLY A 115 -18.60 -7.12 13.11
C GLY A 115 -17.42 -6.16 13.17
N MET A 116 -16.54 -6.26 14.17
CA MET A 116 -15.35 -5.42 14.28
C MET A 116 -14.39 -5.61 13.11
N ALA A 117 -14.12 -6.85 12.71
CA ALA A 117 -13.28 -7.18 11.55
C ALA A 117 -13.85 -6.61 10.24
N ASP A 118 -15.16 -6.73 10.04
CA ASP A 118 -15.85 -6.19 8.86
C ASP A 118 -15.79 -4.66 8.80
N HIS A 119 -15.93 -3.97 9.94
CA HIS A 119 -15.81 -2.51 10.00
C HIS A 119 -14.38 -2.07 9.69
N LEU A 120 -13.37 -2.73 10.27
CA LEU A 120 -11.97 -2.43 9.97
C LEU A 120 -11.67 -2.62 8.49
N MET A 121 -12.13 -3.74 7.91
CA MET A 121 -11.98 -4.01 6.48
C MET A 121 -12.64 -2.92 5.62
N ALA A 122 -13.86 -2.49 5.96
CA ALA A 122 -14.55 -1.40 5.26
C ALA A 122 -13.79 -0.07 5.37
N GLN A 123 -13.24 0.26 6.54
CA GLN A 123 -12.43 1.47 6.73
C GLN A 123 -11.13 1.43 5.90
N LEU A 124 -10.47 0.28 5.84
CA LEU A 124 -9.25 0.09 5.03
C LEU A 124 -9.55 0.19 3.53
N GLU A 125 -10.63 -0.42 3.06
CA GLU A 125 -11.06 -0.25 1.67
C GLU A 125 -11.41 1.20 1.35
N LEU A 126 -12.04 1.92 2.28
CA LEU A 126 -12.33 3.33 2.10
C LEU A 126 -11.05 4.18 2.08
N ALA A 127 -10.05 3.87 2.92
CA ALA A 127 -8.74 4.50 2.90
C ALA A 127 -8.04 4.27 1.56
N PHE A 128 -8.04 3.02 1.05
CA PHE A 128 -7.52 2.69 -0.28
C PHE A 128 -8.21 3.49 -1.39
N ILE A 129 -9.54 3.58 -1.37
CA ILE A 129 -10.31 4.41 -2.31
C ILE A 129 -9.88 5.88 -2.20
N GLY A 130 -9.76 6.42 -0.98
CA GLY A 130 -9.31 7.79 -0.74
C GLY A 130 -7.94 8.05 -1.34
N PHE A 131 -7.00 7.15 -1.12
CA PHE A 131 -5.65 7.15 -1.68
C PHE A 131 -5.65 7.24 -3.21
N VAL A 132 -6.34 6.32 -3.88
CA VAL A 132 -6.27 6.18 -5.35
C VAL A 132 -7.15 7.17 -6.11
N THR A 133 -8.19 7.73 -5.48
CA THR A 133 -9.13 8.66 -6.15
C THR A 133 -8.88 10.12 -5.76
N SER A 134 -8.56 10.38 -4.50
CA SER A 134 -8.54 11.74 -3.94
C SER A 134 -7.14 12.18 -3.50
N GLY A 135 -6.28 11.24 -3.10
CA GLY A 135 -4.87 11.46 -2.85
C GLY A 135 -4.37 11.04 -1.49
N CYS A 136 -3.08 11.27 -1.28
CA CYS A 136 -2.37 10.80 -0.09
C CYS A 136 -2.93 11.39 1.21
N ALA A 137 -3.31 12.68 1.21
CA ALA A 137 -3.85 13.34 2.40
C ALA A 137 -5.17 12.70 2.89
N LEU A 138 -6.15 12.51 2.00
CA LEU A 138 -7.42 11.90 2.38
C LEU A 138 -7.23 10.42 2.75
N GLY A 139 -6.49 9.67 1.93
CA GLY A 139 -6.22 8.25 2.20
C GLY A 139 -5.55 8.03 3.56
N TYR A 140 -4.55 8.84 3.89
CA TYR A 140 -3.86 8.75 5.18
C TYR A 140 -4.75 9.20 6.35
N HIS A 141 -5.57 10.23 6.18
CA HIS A 141 -6.54 10.63 7.18
C HIS A 141 -7.51 9.49 7.54
N LEU A 142 -8.05 8.80 6.52
CA LEU A 142 -8.93 7.64 6.71
C LEU A 142 -8.21 6.47 7.37
N LEU A 143 -6.95 6.20 6.97
CA LEU A 143 -6.13 5.16 7.61
C LEU A 143 -5.91 5.44 9.10
N ARG A 144 -5.59 6.70 9.47
CA ARG A 144 -5.48 7.13 10.87
C ARG A 144 -6.76 6.85 11.66
N ARG A 145 -7.93 7.04 11.04
CA ARG A 145 -9.23 6.77 11.67
C ARG A 145 -9.57 5.28 11.80
N ALA A 146 -8.92 4.42 11.02
CA ALA A 146 -9.02 2.96 11.16
C ALA A 146 -8.20 2.41 12.35
N ARG A 147 -7.19 3.16 12.84
CA ARG A 147 -6.27 2.73 13.91
C ARG A 147 -6.99 2.21 15.18
N PRO A 148 -8.02 2.87 15.73
CA PRO A 148 -8.69 2.36 16.93
C PRO A 148 -9.39 1.01 16.68
N GLY A 149 -9.94 0.79 15.48
CA GLY A 149 -10.54 -0.46 15.08
C GLY A 149 -9.51 -1.59 15.01
N PHE A 150 -8.34 -1.32 14.44
CA PHE A 150 -7.20 -2.23 14.45
C PHE A 150 -6.80 -2.61 15.87
N LEU A 151 -6.54 -1.63 16.74
CA LEU A 151 -6.07 -1.88 18.11
C LEU A 151 -7.08 -2.71 18.92
N ARG A 152 -8.38 -2.43 18.75
CA ARG A 152 -9.44 -3.19 19.42
C ARG A 152 -9.45 -4.65 18.95
N LEU A 153 -9.30 -4.89 17.65
CA LEU A 153 -9.29 -6.24 17.09
C LEU A 153 -8.03 -7.01 17.50
N ALA A 154 -6.86 -6.37 17.39
CA ALA A 154 -5.59 -6.95 17.83
C ALA A 154 -5.59 -7.31 19.32
N ALA A 155 -6.19 -6.47 20.18
CA ALA A 155 -6.31 -6.74 21.61
C ALA A 155 -7.19 -7.95 21.96
N THR A 156 -7.99 -8.47 21.02
CA THR A 156 -8.76 -9.71 21.24
C THR A 156 -7.90 -10.97 21.22
N ASP A 157 -6.69 -10.88 20.69
CA ASP A 157 -5.69 -11.95 20.70
C ASP A 157 -4.45 -11.47 21.46
N PRO A 158 -4.26 -11.91 22.73
CA PRO A 158 -3.09 -11.54 23.54
C PRO A 158 -1.76 -11.93 22.89
N GLY A 159 -1.76 -12.87 21.94
CA GLY A 159 -0.57 -13.24 21.19
C GLY A 159 -0.07 -12.13 20.28
N LEU A 160 -0.91 -11.18 19.87
CA LEU A 160 -0.54 -10.11 18.93
C LEU A 160 0.00 -8.86 19.62
N MET A 161 -0.14 -8.76 20.94
CA MET A 161 0.34 -7.64 21.74
C MET A 161 1.52 -8.10 22.60
N VAL A 162 2.58 -7.30 22.65
CA VAL A 162 3.78 -7.56 23.45
C VAL A 162 3.94 -6.42 24.44
N GLU A 163 3.89 -6.74 25.72
CA GLU A 163 4.21 -5.80 26.78
C GLU A 163 5.70 -5.89 27.10
N ARG A 164 6.42 -4.76 27.01
CA ARG A 164 7.83 -4.68 27.42
C ARG A 164 7.93 -4.23 28.89
N SER A 165 9.11 -4.37 29.49
CA SER A 165 9.37 -4.14 30.92
C SER A 165 9.01 -2.75 31.45
N ASN A 166 8.81 -1.76 30.57
CA ASN A 166 8.37 -0.40 30.88
C ASN A 166 6.83 -0.24 30.86
N GLY A 167 6.06 -1.32 30.68
CA GLY A 167 4.59 -1.30 30.57
C GLY A 167 4.07 -0.76 29.23
N HIS A 168 4.95 -0.51 28.25
CA HIS A 168 4.53 -0.15 26.90
C HIS A 168 4.08 -1.38 26.13
N LEU A 169 2.93 -1.25 25.45
CA LEU A 169 2.34 -2.28 24.61
C LEU A 169 2.71 -2.03 23.15
N PHE A 170 3.29 -3.05 22.53
CA PHE A 170 3.69 -3.06 21.14
C PHE A 170 2.89 -4.10 20.37
N VAL A 171 2.80 -3.90 19.07
CA VAL A 171 2.18 -4.84 18.15
C VAL A 171 3.25 -5.81 17.66
N SER A 172 3.07 -7.12 17.91
CA SER A 172 4.02 -8.14 17.43
C SER A 172 3.99 -8.22 15.91
N PHE A 173 5.04 -7.70 15.27
CA PHE A 173 5.16 -7.69 13.83
C PHE A 173 5.16 -9.10 13.23
N PRO A 174 6.08 -10.02 13.61
CA PRO A 174 6.13 -11.36 13.00
C PRO A 174 4.84 -12.16 13.23
N ARG A 175 4.16 -11.98 14.36
CA ARG A 175 2.92 -12.72 14.66
C ARG A 175 1.75 -12.22 13.84
N ILE A 176 1.60 -10.90 13.65
CA ILE A 176 0.54 -10.38 12.77
C ILE A 176 0.80 -10.74 11.32
N LEU A 177 2.05 -10.78 10.86
CA LEU A 177 2.31 -11.26 9.51
C LEU A 177 1.80 -12.70 9.32
N ASN A 178 1.92 -13.56 10.34
CA ASN A 178 1.50 -14.95 10.21
C ASN A 178 -0.02 -15.19 10.42
N ILE A 179 -0.83 -14.16 10.66
CA ILE A 179 -2.26 -14.34 10.93
C ILE A 179 -3.11 -14.45 9.65
N VAL A 180 -4.18 -15.24 9.73
CA VAL A 180 -5.17 -15.40 8.63
C VAL A 180 -6.10 -14.19 8.48
N GLN A 181 -6.15 -13.31 9.49
CA GLN A 181 -7.01 -12.12 9.51
C GLN A 181 -6.48 -11.03 8.56
N GLN A 182 -7.01 -11.03 7.33
CA GLN A 182 -6.58 -10.14 6.24
C GLN A 182 -6.66 -8.64 6.60
N GLU A 183 -7.63 -8.24 7.42
CA GLU A 183 -7.84 -6.85 7.83
C GLU A 183 -6.69 -6.30 8.69
N LEU A 184 -6.12 -7.11 9.59
CA LEU A 184 -4.96 -6.69 10.39
C LEU A 184 -3.73 -6.56 9.49
N SER A 185 -3.51 -7.53 8.61
CA SER A 185 -2.40 -7.53 7.65
C SER A 185 -2.48 -6.33 6.69
N TYR A 186 -3.67 -5.97 6.19
CA TYR A 186 -3.85 -4.79 5.34
C TYR A 186 -3.62 -3.46 6.08
N PHE A 187 -4.02 -3.36 7.35
CA PHE A 187 -3.72 -2.16 8.13
C PHE A 187 -2.22 -1.94 8.24
N ILE A 188 -1.46 -2.98 8.68
CA ILE A 188 -0.01 -2.89 8.77
C ILE A 188 0.58 -2.53 7.42
N LEU A 189 0.08 -3.12 6.34
CA LEU A 189 0.54 -2.82 5.00
C LEU A 189 0.49 -1.34 4.66
N TYR A 190 -0.66 -0.72 4.92
CA TYR A 190 -0.89 0.67 4.60
C TYR A 190 -0.08 1.56 5.53
N ASP A 191 0.03 1.19 6.80
CA ASP A 191 0.87 1.90 7.76
C ASP A 191 2.33 1.93 7.30
N LEU A 192 2.91 0.77 6.97
CA LEU A 192 4.28 0.66 6.49
C LEU A 192 4.51 1.37 5.16
N ALA A 193 3.59 1.20 4.21
CA ALA A 193 3.70 1.82 2.90
C ALA A 193 3.63 3.35 3.00
N THR A 194 2.78 3.88 3.89
CA THR A 194 2.66 5.33 4.12
C THR A 194 3.85 5.88 4.90
N ALA A 195 4.33 5.18 5.93
CA ALA A 195 5.54 5.55 6.65
C ALA A 195 6.77 5.60 5.72
N PHE A 196 6.93 4.57 4.88
CA PHE A 196 8.01 4.49 3.90
C PHE A 196 7.87 5.55 2.79
N ALA A 197 6.78 5.52 2.02
CA ALA A 197 6.66 6.36 0.83
C ALA A 197 6.45 7.84 1.19
N LEU A 198 5.74 8.15 2.26
CA LEU A 198 5.50 9.53 2.65
C LEU A 198 6.56 10.03 3.64
N GLY A 199 7.40 9.16 4.21
CA GLY A 199 8.34 9.55 5.26
C GLY A 199 7.63 10.03 6.53
N LEU A 200 6.52 9.38 6.87
CA LEU A 200 5.75 9.62 8.09
C LEU A 200 6.19 8.63 9.19
N PRO A 201 6.03 8.98 10.48
CA PRO A 201 6.12 7.99 11.54
C PRO A 201 5.03 6.92 11.35
N PRO A 202 5.32 5.63 11.62
CA PRO A 202 4.28 4.60 11.71
C PRO A 202 3.16 4.99 12.69
N LEU A 203 1.95 4.55 12.40
CA LEU A 203 0.78 4.73 13.26
C LEU A 203 0.80 3.79 14.46
N LEU A 204 1.52 2.67 14.37
CA LEU A 204 1.66 1.68 15.42
C LEU A 204 3.13 1.52 15.84
N ASP A 205 3.32 1.24 17.12
CA ASP A 205 4.60 0.83 17.65
C ASP A 205 4.74 -0.69 17.49
N TYR A 206 5.72 -1.11 16.69
CA TYR A 206 5.94 -2.51 16.36
C TYR A 206 7.04 -3.14 17.21
N ASP A 207 6.85 -4.42 17.52
CA ASP A 207 7.84 -5.28 18.16
C ASP A 207 8.39 -6.31 17.18
N TYR A 208 9.71 -6.49 17.20
CA TYR A 208 10.47 -7.31 16.25
C TYR A 208 11.18 -8.51 16.90
N ASP A 209 10.86 -8.89 18.15
CA ASP A 209 11.59 -9.92 18.90
C ASP A 209 11.86 -11.18 18.06
N HIS A 210 13.15 -11.55 17.93
CA HIS A 210 13.65 -12.61 17.02
C HIS A 210 13.20 -14.03 17.36
N ASN A 211 12.43 -14.23 18.43
CA ASN A 211 11.88 -15.53 18.80
C ASN A 211 10.73 -15.97 17.90
N GLY A 212 10.19 -15.07 17.06
CA GLY A 212 9.22 -15.39 16.03
C GLY A 212 9.85 -15.30 14.65
N GLU A 213 10.30 -16.42 14.09
CA GLU A 213 10.65 -16.47 12.68
C GLU A 213 9.44 -16.02 11.84
N CYS A 214 9.63 -15.05 10.95
CA CYS A 214 8.66 -14.75 9.91
C CYS A 214 8.56 -15.98 9.00
N SER A 215 7.55 -16.81 9.20
CA SER A 215 7.26 -17.93 8.30
C SER A 215 7.05 -17.40 6.87
N PRO A 216 7.51 -18.13 5.84
CA PRO A 216 7.26 -17.80 4.42
C PRO A 216 5.77 -17.78 4.04
N SER A 217 4.85 -18.04 4.98
CA SER A 217 3.41 -17.90 4.81
C SER A 217 2.92 -16.47 4.62
N PHE A 218 3.76 -15.43 4.78
CA PHE A 218 3.34 -14.05 4.52
C PHE A 218 3.16 -13.75 3.03
N GLN A 219 2.02 -14.17 2.51
CA GLN A 219 1.64 -14.05 1.12
C GLN A 219 1.04 -12.67 0.81
N SER A 220 0.40 -11.97 1.75
CA SER A 220 -0.41 -10.79 1.41
C SER A 220 0.35 -9.62 0.75
N PHE A 221 1.55 -9.23 1.20
CA PHE A 221 2.28 -8.12 0.55
C PHE A 221 2.92 -8.52 -0.78
N GLN A 222 3.49 -9.72 -0.82
CA GLN A 222 4.02 -10.30 -2.05
C GLN A 222 2.93 -10.41 -3.11
N PHE A 223 1.69 -10.70 -2.72
CA PHE A 223 0.57 -10.85 -3.65
C PHE A 223 0.04 -9.52 -4.19
N VAL A 224 0.11 -8.42 -3.43
CA VAL A 224 -0.45 -7.13 -3.85
C VAL A 224 0.61 -6.23 -4.48
N HIS A 225 1.78 -6.11 -3.88
CA HIS A 225 2.81 -5.13 -4.28
C HIS A 225 4.11 -5.77 -4.76
N GLY A 226 4.22 -7.10 -4.67
CA GLY A 226 5.38 -7.84 -5.16
C GLY A 226 6.63 -7.71 -4.30
N ALA A 227 6.53 -7.17 -3.07
CA ALA A 227 7.67 -7.19 -2.16
C ALA A 227 7.68 -8.45 -1.30
N PRO A 228 8.80 -9.19 -1.29
CA PRO A 228 9.06 -10.25 -0.33
C PRO A 228 8.90 -9.82 1.13
N ALA A 229 8.37 -10.72 1.97
CA ALA A 229 8.12 -10.47 3.39
C ALA A 229 9.34 -9.96 4.16
N ILE A 230 10.52 -10.50 3.86
CA ILE A 230 11.78 -10.07 4.49
C ILE A 230 12.04 -8.57 4.27
N PHE A 231 11.75 -8.05 3.08
CA PHE A 231 11.94 -6.63 2.80
C PHE A 231 10.88 -5.80 3.53
N VAL A 232 9.66 -6.29 3.68
CA VAL A 232 8.63 -5.60 4.49
C VAL A 232 9.06 -5.44 5.93
N GLU A 233 9.64 -6.48 6.50
CA GLU A 233 10.16 -6.47 7.87
C GLU A 233 11.35 -5.51 8.00
N ILE A 234 12.27 -5.51 7.05
CA ILE A 234 13.39 -4.57 7.06
C ILE A 234 12.87 -3.13 6.93
N LEU A 235 11.98 -2.86 5.97
CA LEU A 235 11.38 -1.53 5.78
C LEU A 235 10.66 -1.05 7.04
N SER A 236 9.96 -1.94 7.75
CA SER A 236 9.26 -1.58 8.99
C SER A 236 10.24 -1.26 10.11
N GLN A 237 11.32 -2.02 10.27
CA GLN A 237 12.38 -1.70 11.24
C GLN A 237 13.02 -0.34 10.92
N VAL A 238 13.32 -0.05 9.66
CA VAL A 238 13.86 1.26 9.26
C VAL A 238 12.86 2.39 9.53
N ASN A 239 11.56 2.18 9.27
CA ASN A 239 10.52 3.15 9.60
C ASN A 239 10.49 3.45 11.11
N SER A 240 10.54 2.41 11.95
CA SER A 240 10.57 2.52 13.40
C SER A 240 11.84 3.24 13.86
N TRP A 241 13.00 2.92 13.28
CA TRP A 241 14.27 3.59 13.57
C TRP A 241 14.17 5.10 13.30
N ARG A 242 13.68 5.49 12.12
CA ARG A 242 13.51 6.89 11.73
C ARG A 242 12.49 7.64 12.59
N ALA A 243 11.52 6.93 13.18
CA ALA A 243 10.56 7.50 14.11
C ALA A 243 11.11 7.64 15.55
N GLY A 244 12.35 7.23 15.82
CA GLY A 244 12.95 7.27 17.15
C GLY A 244 12.45 6.15 18.07
N ALA A 245 12.31 4.93 17.53
CA ALA A 245 11.84 3.77 18.26
C ALA A 245 12.53 3.59 19.62
N THR A 246 11.73 3.15 20.59
CA THR A 246 12.18 2.86 21.96
C THR A 246 12.51 1.38 22.18
N VAL A 247 12.27 0.55 21.16
CA VAL A 247 12.60 -0.88 21.14
C VAL A 247 13.98 -1.11 20.55
N THR A 248 14.63 -2.21 20.94
CA THR A 248 15.86 -2.67 20.32
C THR A 248 15.56 -3.08 18.88
N LEU A 249 16.27 -2.47 17.93
CA LEU A 249 16.19 -2.78 16.50
C LEU A 249 17.48 -3.44 16.04
N ASP A 250 17.41 -4.17 14.93
CA ASP A 250 18.61 -4.69 14.26
C ASP A 250 19.53 -3.54 13.84
N ASP A 251 20.83 -3.72 14.01
CA ASP A 251 21.83 -2.82 13.45
C ASP A 251 21.80 -2.84 11.91
N TRP A 252 22.22 -1.73 11.29
CA TRP A 252 22.12 -1.56 9.83
C TRP A 252 22.84 -2.65 9.03
N TRP A 253 23.96 -3.18 9.52
CA TRP A 253 24.70 -4.27 8.84
C TRP A 253 24.00 -5.62 8.95
N VAL A 254 23.20 -5.84 10.00
CA VAL A 254 22.36 -7.04 10.13
C VAL A 254 21.23 -6.96 9.10
N LEU A 255 20.56 -5.82 9.00
CA LEU A 255 19.53 -5.56 8.00
C LEU A 255 20.08 -5.68 6.56
N GLU A 256 21.25 -5.11 6.30
CA GLU A 256 21.96 -5.23 5.01
C GLU A 256 22.29 -6.69 4.71
N GLY A 257 22.89 -7.42 5.66
CA GLY A 257 23.24 -8.82 5.52
C GLY A 257 22.01 -9.69 5.20
N ARG A 258 20.89 -9.46 5.88
CA ARG A 258 19.60 -10.13 5.60
C ARG A 258 19.10 -9.82 4.19
N ALA A 259 19.16 -8.57 3.75
CA ALA A 259 18.74 -8.18 2.41
C ALA A 259 19.63 -8.82 1.32
N MET A 260 20.94 -8.91 1.56
CA MET A 260 21.90 -9.50 0.63
C MET A 260 21.86 -11.04 0.59
N ALA A 261 21.52 -11.68 1.71
CA ALA A 261 21.36 -13.13 1.80
C ALA A 261 20.04 -13.62 1.19
N TRP A 262 19.06 -12.72 0.99
CA TRP A 262 17.80 -13.09 0.35
C TRP A 262 18.04 -13.58 -1.08
N GLN A 263 17.38 -14.68 -1.42
CA GLN A 263 17.37 -15.23 -2.76
C GLN A 263 15.93 -15.32 -3.26
N ALA A 264 15.76 -14.94 -4.52
CA ALA A 264 14.48 -15.05 -5.19
C ALA A 264 14.09 -16.54 -5.31
N GLN A 265 13.00 -16.91 -4.65
CA GLN A 265 12.43 -18.24 -4.79
C GLN A 265 11.44 -18.22 -5.95
N SER A 266 11.61 -19.13 -6.91
CA SER A 266 10.62 -19.35 -7.97
C SER A 266 9.34 -19.80 -7.31
N LEU A 267 8.34 -18.91 -7.24
CA LEU A 267 7.00 -19.33 -6.88
C LEU A 267 6.52 -20.22 -8.02
N GLU A 268 6.36 -21.53 -7.78
CA GLU A 268 5.76 -22.43 -8.74
C GLU A 268 4.34 -21.94 -9.04
N ALA A 269 4.21 -21.10 -10.07
CA ALA A 269 2.93 -20.71 -10.59
C ALA A 269 2.27 -21.99 -11.12
N GLN A 270 1.12 -22.35 -10.56
CA GLN A 270 0.23 -23.33 -11.17
C GLN A 270 -0.18 -22.80 -12.55
N GLY A 271 0.59 -23.15 -13.58
CA GLY A 271 0.35 -22.78 -14.97
C GLY A 271 1.43 -21.90 -15.60
N GLY A 272 2.45 -22.54 -16.18
CA GLY A 272 2.99 -22.29 -17.53
C GLY A 272 3.51 -20.91 -17.99
N ASP A 273 3.31 -19.79 -17.27
CA ASP A 273 3.75 -18.46 -17.73
C ASP A 273 5.18 -18.13 -17.28
N LEU A 274 6.14 -18.73 -17.97
CA LEU A 274 7.58 -18.52 -17.72
C LEU A 274 8.00 -17.04 -17.85
N LYS A 275 7.36 -16.28 -18.75
CA LYS A 275 7.71 -14.87 -19.01
C LYS A 275 7.16 -13.96 -17.90
N GLY A 276 5.92 -14.17 -17.48
CA GLY A 276 5.34 -13.48 -16.32
C GLY A 276 6.12 -13.74 -15.04
N ASN A 277 6.61 -14.96 -14.84
CA ASN A 277 7.43 -15.33 -13.69
C ASN A 277 8.79 -14.61 -13.68
N ALA A 278 9.48 -14.53 -14.81
CA ALA A 278 10.74 -13.78 -14.90
C ALA A 278 10.55 -12.29 -14.57
N ALA A 279 9.51 -11.66 -15.11
CA ALA A 279 9.21 -10.25 -14.85
C ALA A 279 8.85 -9.98 -13.37
N ARG A 280 8.19 -10.94 -12.70
CA ARG A 280 7.92 -10.87 -11.25
C ARG A 280 9.19 -10.98 -10.43
N LEU A 281 10.08 -11.92 -10.75
CA LEU A 281 11.37 -12.04 -10.07
C LEU A 281 12.19 -10.75 -10.21
N THR A 282 12.16 -10.10 -11.37
CA THR A 282 12.77 -8.78 -11.57
C THR A 282 12.23 -7.71 -10.61
N VAL A 283 10.91 -7.65 -10.40
CA VAL A 283 10.31 -6.70 -9.44
C VAL A 283 10.74 -7.01 -8.01
N GLN A 284 10.77 -8.30 -7.62
CA GLN A 284 11.21 -8.73 -6.29
C GLN A 284 12.70 -8.43 -6.07
N GLU A 285 13.53 -8.64 -7.07
CA GLU A 285 14.95 -8.30 -7.03
C GLU A 285 15.14 -6.78 -6.92
N SER A 286 14.30 -6.00 -7.62
CA SER A 286 14.31 -4.54 -7.49
C SER A 286 13.92 -4.08 -6.08
N TRP A 287 13.10 -4.84 -5.36
CA TRP A 287 12.78 -4.58 -3.94
C TRP A 287 13.98 -4.77 -3.01
N ARG A 288 14.89 -5.70 -3.32
CA ARG A 288 16.16 -5.83 -2.59
C ARG A 288 16.93 -4.52 -2.63
N HIS A 289 17.06 -3.95 -3.82
CA HIS A 289 17.78 -2.69 -4.02
C HIS A 289 17.08 -1.47 -3.40
N ILE A 290 15.74 -1.39 -3.45
CA ILE A 290 15.01 -0.37 -2.68
C ILE A 290 15.38 -0.45 -1.20
N THR A 291 15.36 -1.66 -0.65
CA THR A 291 15.58 -1.90 0.77
C THR A 291 16.99 -1.46 1.16
N LEU A 292 18.00 -1.78 0.35
CA LEU A 292 19.38 -1.31 0.56
C LEU A 292 19.48 0.22 0.53
N VAL A 293 18.86 0.88 -0.47
CA VAL A 293 18.83 2.35 -0.52
C VAL A 293 18.20 2.92 0.75
N TYR A 294 17.11 2.33 1.24
CA TYR A 294 16.44 2.82 2.45
C TYR A 294 17.26 2.57 3.73
N ILE A 295 17.95 1.43 3.85
CA ILE A 295 18.90 1.20 4.95
C ILE A 295 19.98 2.28 4.95
N TYR A 296 20.64 2.49 3.79
CA TYR A 296 21.76 3.42 3.72
C TYR A 296 21.34 4.86 3.99
N MET A 297 20.31 5.35 3.29
CA MET A 297 19.91 6.75 3.42
C MET A 297 19.08 7.01 4.68
N GLY A 298 18.29 6.02 5.13
CA GLY A 298 17.35 6.14 6.25
C GLY A 298 17.95 5.81 7.61
N VAL A 299 18.89 4.86 7.69
CA VAL A 299 19.55 4.47 8.96
C VAL A 299 20.98 5.00 9.02
N CYS A 300 21.79 4.76 7.98
CA CYS A 300 23.18 5.21 7.98
C CYS A 300 23.31 6.72 7.73
N GLY A 301 22.23 7.39 7.33
CA GLY A 301 22.20 8.83 7.05
C GLY A 301 23.08 9.26 5.89
N VAL A 302 23.51 8.33 5.03
CA VAL A 302 24.36 8.68 3.89
C VAL A 302 23.53 9.35 2.78
N SER A 303 24.20 10.15 1.95
CA SER A 303 23.53 10.86 0.86
C SER A 303 23.38 9.99 -0.39
N SER A 304 22.64 10.51 -1.35
CA SER A 304 22.49 9.95 -2.69
C SER A 304 23.82 9.70 -3.42
N HIS A 305 24.92 10.35 -3.02
CA HIS A 305 26.23 10.18 -3.65
C HIS A 305 27.05 9.01 -3.07
N ASP A 306 26.57 8.35 -2.01
CA ASP A 306 27.22 7.15 -1.52
C ASP A 306 27.28 6.10 -2.65
N PRO A 307 28.46 5.50 -2.93
CA PRO A 307 28.60 4.52 -4.01
C PRO A 307 27.63 3.35 -3.92
N ARG A 308 27.25 2.92 -2.71
CA ARG A 308 26.32 1.82 -2.49
C ARG A 308 24.89 2.21 -2.87
N VAL A 309 24.50 3.46 -2.62
CA VAL A 309 23.21 4.02 -3.03
C VAL A 309 23.15 4.14 -4.55
N GLN A 310 24.21 4.63 -5.18
CA GLN A 310 24.31 4.75 -6.64
C GLN A 310 24.25 3.38 -7.34
N GLU A 311 24.98 2.39 -6.82
CA GLU A 311 24.96 1.03 -7.36
C GLU A 311 23.56 0.42 -7.26
N ALA A 312 22.95 0.44 -6.07
CA ALA A 312 21.60 -0.10 -5.88
C ALA A 312 20.58 0.59 -6.79
N THR A 313 20.65 1.92 -6.93
CA THR A 313 19.76 2.70 -7.80
C THR A 313 19.95 2.36 -9.28
N THR A 314 21.20 2.17 -9.71
CA THR A 314 21.54 1.74 -11.08
C THR A 314 20.95 0.36 -11.38
N GLN A 315 21.01 -0.57 -10.42
CA GLN A 315 20.41 -1.89 -10.59
C GLN A 315 18.89 -1.82 -10.72
N ILE A 316 18.21 -0.99 -9.92
CA ILE A 316 16.75 -0.79 -10.06
C ILE A 316 16.39 -0.32 -11.47
N LEU A 317 17.15 0.62 -12.05
CA LEU A 317 16.90 1.11 -13.41
C LEU A 317 17.09 0.01 -14.45
N ARG A 318 18.19 -0.75 -14.39
CA ARG A 318 18.47 -1.87 -15.30
C ARG A 318 17.37 -2.93 -15.24
N LEU A 319 16.95 -3.29 -14.03
CA LEU A 319 15.85 -4.24 -13.82
C LEU A 319 14.54 -3.68 -14.38
N GLY A 320 14.23 -2.41 -14.12
CA GLY A 320 13.05 -1.72 -14.63
C GLY A 320 12.98 -1.65 -16.17
N GLU A 321 14.12 -1.51 -16.84
CA GLU A 321 14.21 -1.52 -18.31
C GLU A 321 13.83 -2.89 -18.90
N SER A 322 14.19 -3.98 -18.23
CA SER A 322 13.92 -5.36 -18.70
C SER A 322 12.43 -5.75 -18.70
N ILE A 323 11.58 -5.03 -17.96
CA ILE A 323 10.14 -5.32 -17.81
C ILE A 323 9.25 -4.22 -18.41
N ILE A 324 9.81 -3.33 -19.22
CA ILE A 324 9.04 -2.30 -19.92
C ILE A 324 8.01 -2.97 -20.85
N GLY A 325 6.75 -2.55 -20.72
CA GLY A 325 5.65 -3.06 -21.55
C GLY A 325 4.94 -4.28 -20.94
N GLU A 326 5.51 -4.89 -19.90
CA GLU A 326 4.85 -5.96 -19.15
C GLU A 326 3.82 -5.38 -18.17
N ALA A 327 2.73 -6.12 -17.94
CA ALA A 327 1.68 -5.71 -17.00
C ALA A 327 2.23 -5.45 -15.60
N VAL A 328 3.21 -6.26 -15.17
CA VAL A 328 3.84 -6.17 -13.84
C VAL A 328 4.61 -4.87 -13.60
N SER A 329 4.96 -4.11 -14.66
CA SER A 329 5.68 -2.83 -14.53
C SER A 329 4.92 -1.79 -13.70
N MET A 330 3.60 -1.93 -13.54
CA MET A 330 2.79 -1.09 -12.64
C MET A 330 3.14 -1.25 -11.15
N HIS A 331 3.87 -2.29 -10.77
CA HIS A 331 4.36 -2.48 -9.40
C HIS A 331 5.66 -1.73 -9.12
N MET A 332 6.28 -1.11 -10.14
CA MET A 332 7.54 -0.37 -10.00
C MET A 332 7.39 1.07 -9.49
N LEU A 333 6.21 1.48 -9.02
CA LEU A 333 5.98 2.86 -8.58
C LEU A 333 6.93 3.27 -7.46
N ALA A 334 6.98 2.49 -6.38
CA ALA A 334 7.88 2.72 -5.25
C ALA A 334 9.35 2.78 -5.71
N HIS A 335 9.73 1.90 -6.64
CA HIS A 335 11.07 1.86 -7.23
C HIS A 335 11.44 3.16 -7.93
N TYR A 336 10.55 3.69 -8.77
CA TYR A 336 10.83 4.97 -9.46
C TYR A 336 10.85 6.17 -8.52
N VAL A 337 10.05 6.15 -7.44
CA VAL A 337 10.12 7.18 -6.39
C VAL A 337 11.48 7.15 -5.70
N VAL A 338 11.92 5.97 -5.25
CA VAL A 338 13.22 5.77 -4.59
C VAL A 338 14.37 6.14 -5.53
N VAL A 339 14.34 5.72 -6.79
CA VAL A 339 15.36 6.08 -7.78
C VAL A 339 15.39 7.59 -8.05
N GLY A 340 14.23 8.23 -8.13
CA GLY A 340 14.13 9.68 -8.28
C GLY A 340 14.70 10.44 -7.10
N MET A 341 14.48 9.91 -5.89
CA MET A 341 14.99 10.45 -4.64
C MET A 341 16.50 10.23 -4.48
N ALA A 342 16.97 9.00 -4.67
CA ALA A 342 18.36 8.56 -4.49
C ALA A 342 19.31 9.03 -5.62
N GLY A 343 18.81 9.86 -6.53
CA GLY A 343 19.68 10.78 -7.24
C GLY A 343 20.35 10.27 -8.50
N VAL A 344 20.08 9.06 -8.98
CA VAL A 344 20.39 8.76 -10.40
C VAL A 344 19.55 9.67 -11.30
N GLY A 345 18.32 10.00 -10.91
CA GLY A 345 17.61 11.14 -11.47
C GLY A 345 18.33 12.46 -11.18
N ALA A 346 18.69 12.75 -9.94
CA ALA A 346 19.22 14.06 -9.56
C ALA A 346 20.52 14.46 -10.29
N GLN A 347 21.43 13.54 -10.65
CA GLN A 347 22.70 13.93 -11.26
C GLN A 347 22.58 14.34 -12.75
N HIS A 348 21.60 13.82 -13.48
CA HIS A 348 21.43 14.10 -14.92
C HIS A 348 19.98 14.43 -15.27
N GLU A 349 19.74 15.59 -15.89
CA GLU A 349 18.40 16.04 -16.26
C GLU A 349 17.64 15.09 -17.19
N TYR A 350 18.37 14.36 -18.03
CA TYR A 350 17.77 13.32 -18.88
C TYR A 350 17.11 12.20 -18.03
N GLN A 351 17.77 11.77 -16.95
CA GLN A 351 17.28 10.73 -16.07
C GLN A 351 16.11 11.23 -15.22
N ARG A 352 16.14 12.48 -14.73
CA ARG A 352 14.97 13.14 -14.08
C ARG A 352 13.75 13.10 -14.99
N SER A 353 13.95 13.53 -16.24
CA SER A 353 12.91 13.58 -17.26
C SER A 353 12.33 12.19 -17.56
N ALA A 354 13.17 11.15 -17.59
CA ALA A 354 12.73 9.77 -17.79
C ALA A 354 11.87 9.27 -16.62
N ILE A 355 12.33 9.46 -15.38
CA ILE A 355 11.59 9.06 -14.16
C ILE A 355 10.27 9.82 -14.08
N ARG A 356 10.30 11.13 -14.31
CA ARG A 356 9.10 11.98 -14.36
C ARG A 356 8.09 11.46 -15.38
N ARG A 357 8.54 11.14 -16.60
CA ARG A 357 7.68 10.57 -17.65
C ARG A 357 7.09 9.23 -17.23
N LYS A 358 7.86 8.38 -16.54
CA LYS A 358 7.35 7.11 -15.99
C LYS A 358 6.26 7.38 -14.96
N LEU A 359 6.52 8.21 -13.93
CA LEU A 359 5.55 8.57 -12.88
C LEU A 359 4.26 9.21 -13.43
N LEU A 360 4.36 9.94 -14.54
CA LEU A 360 3.22 10.53 -15.22
C LEU A 360 2.55 9.60 -16.25
N SER A 361 3.03 8.38 -16.46
CA SER A 361 2.47 7.44 -17.42
C SER A 361 1.08 6.93 -17.00
N LYS A 362 0.31 6.40 -17.96
CA LYS A 362 -1.01 5.80 -17.68
C LYS A 362 -0.95 4.71 -16.61
N ALA A 363 0.17 3.97 -16.54
CA ALA A 363 0.38 2.91 -15.56
C ALA A 363 0.35 3.41 -14.10
N PHE A 364 0.76 4.66 -13.83
CA PHE A 364 0.77 5.22 -12.48
C PHE A 364 -0.24 6.36 -12.26
N ARG A 365 -0.96 6.76 -13.32
CA ARG A 365 -2.11 7.66 -13.23
C ARG A 365 -3.43 6.92 -12.97
N GLY A 366 -3.62 5.76 -13.61
CA GLY A 366 -4.94 5.11 -13.68
C GLY A 366 -4.96 3.67 -13.20
N LYS A 367 -3.84 2.93 -13.26
CA LYS A 367 -3.79 1.55 -12.76
C LYS A 367 -3.45 1.52 -11.27
N ARG A 368 -4.31 0.87 -10.49
CA ARG A 368 -4.43 1.03 -9.03
C ARG A 368 -3.73 -0.10 -8.26
N ALA A 369 -2.53 -0.49 -8.70
CA ALA A 369 -1.70 -1.50 -8.02
C ALA A 369 -1.10 -1.01 -6.71
N TRP A 370 -1.06 0.30 -6.51
CA TRP A 370 -0.46 0.95 -5.36
C TRP A 370 -1.45 1.91 -4.70
N LEU A 371 -1.27 2.19 -3.40
CA LEU A 371 -1.97 3.26 -2.68
C LEU A 371 -1.69 4.64 -3.30
N PHE A 372 -0.56 4.77 -3.97
CA PHE A 372 -0.02 6.06 -4.35
C PHE A 372 -0.21 6.35 -5.83
N ARG A 373 -0.34 7.64 -6.15
CA ARG A 373 -0.47 8.12 -7.52
C ARG A 373 0.84 8.74 -7.96
N GLY A 374 1.36 8.29 -9.10
CA GLY A 374 2.63 8.80 -9.64
C GLY A 374 2.70 10.33 -9.78
N PRO A 375 1.63 11.04 -10.18
CA PRO A 375 1.65 12.51 -10.26
C PRO A 375 1.93 13.24 -8.94
N GLU A 376 1.51 12.71 -7.79
CA GLU A 376 1.78 13.33 -6.49
C GLU A 376 3.27 13.29 -6.18
N PHE A 377 3.89 12.12 -6.39
CA PHE A 377 5.33 11.93 -6.19
C PHE A 377 6.18 12.65 -7.23
N SER A 378 5.69 12.80 -8.47
CA SER A 378 6.37 13.62 -9.47
C SER A 378 6.54 15.06 -9.02
N ARG A 379 5.55 15.64 -8.33
CA ARG A 379 5.64 17.02 -7.82
C ARG A 379 6.62 17.13 -6.66
N VAL A 380 6.63 16.14 -5.76
CA VAL A 380 7.60 16.05 -4.65
C VAL A 380 9.02 15.99 -5.19
N LEU A 381 9.26 15.14 -6.20
CA LEU A 381 10.57 15.02 -6.83
C LEU A 381 10.96 16.28 -7.60
N ASP A 382 10.03 16.92 -8.32
CA ASP A 382 10.30 18.20 -9.00
C ASP A 382 10.78 19.26 -7.99
N HIS A 383 10.15 19.36 -6.81
CA HIS A 383 10.57 20.25 -5.74
C HIS A 383 11.94 19.86 -5.16
N LEU A 384 12.18 18.58 -4.90
CA LEU A 384 13.47 18.08 -4.42
C LEU A 384 14.62 18.41 -5.39
N TRP A 385 14.40 18.17 -6.68
CA TRP A 385 15.40 18.38 -7.74
C TRP A 385 15.71 19.85 -8.04
N GLN A 386 14.75 20.74 -7.78
CA GLN A 386 14.93 22.20 -7.90
C GLN A 386 15.47 22.83 -6.61
N GLY A 387 15.25 22.17 -5.46
CA GLY A 387 15.76 22.58 -4.14
C GLY A 387 17.07 21.88 -3.80
N ALA A 388 17.04 20.97 -2.81
CA ALA A 388 18.23 20.32 -2.25
C ALA A 388 19.08 19.58 -3.30
N GLY A 389 18.46 19.03 -4.34
CA GLY A 389 19.15 18.32 -5.43
C GLY A 389 19.54 19.21 -6.62
N ALA A 390 19.44 20.54 -6.52
CA ALA A 390 19.76 21.44 -7.62
C ALA A 390 21.20 21.23 -8.13
N GLY A 391 21.40 21.26 -9.44
CA GLY A 391 22.71 21.06 -10.05
C GLY A 391 23.34 19.68 -9.82
N GLY A 392 22.56 18.68 -9.40
CA GLY A 392 23.05 17.34 -9.09
C GLY A 392 23.65 17.20 -7.69
N ALA A 393 23.35 18.13 -6.77
CA ALA A 393 23.80 18.07 -5.40
C ALA A 393 23.32 16.79 -4.66
N PRO A 394 24.12 16.30 -3.68
CA PRO A 394 23.72 15.17 -2.84
C PRO A 394 22.45 15.50 -2.04
N VAL A 395 21.54 14.53 -1.97
CA VAL A 395 20.32 14.62 -1.16
C VAL A 395 20.28 13.47 -0.17
N THR A 396 19.72 13.73 0.99
CA THR A 396 19.47 12.76 2.05
C THR A 396 18.00 12.33 2.03
N TRP A 397 17.66 11.34 2.86
CA TRP A 397 16.26 10.95 3.04
C TRP A 397 15.44 12.09 3.67
N ASP A 398 16.04 12.91 4.54
CA ASP A 398 15.31 14.00 5.19
C ASP A 398 15.03 15.18 4.25
N ASP A 399 15.91 15.44 3.27
CA ASP A 399 15.63 16.40 2.18
C ASP A 399 14.37 16.00 1.38
N TYR A 400 14.20 14.69 1.16
CA TYR A 400 13.02 14.15 0.55
C TYR A 400 11.78 14.34 1.42
N VAL A 401 11.86 14.02 2.72
CA VAL A 401 10.74 14.23 3.65
C VAL A 401 10.34 15.70 3.71
N TRP A 402 11.32 16.61 3.74
CA TRP A 402 11.06 18.05 3.70
C TRP A 402 10.33 18.47 2.42
N SER A 403 10.82 18.01 1.26
CA SER A 403 10.17 18.28 -0.03
C SER A 403 8.76 17.71 -0.10
N ARG A 404 8.54 16.52 0.46
CA ARG A 404 7.22 15.90 0.58
C ARG A 404 6.30 16.78 1.42
N CYS A 405 6.74 17.23 2.60
CA CYS A 405 5.93 18.09 3.46
C CYS A 405 5.57 19.43 2.80
N ALA A 406 6.49 20.01 2.02
CA ALA A 406 6.25 21.26 1.31
C ALA A 406 5.19 21.13 0.19
N VAL A 407 5.20 20.02 -0.54
CA VAL A 407 4.33 19.81 -1.72
C VAL A 407 3.04 19.08 -1.39
N LEU A 408 3.08 18.15 -0.45
CA LEU A 408 2.00 17.27 -0.03
C LEU A 408 1.84 17.36 1.51
N PRO A 409 1.17 18.40 2.02
CA PRO A 409 0.89 18.51 3.45
C PRO A 409 -0.13 17.46 3.87
N ILE A 410 0.20 16.68 4.90
CA ILE A 410 -0.58 15.52 5.40
C ILE A 410 -0.73 15.60 6.91
#